data_AF-A0A7U9X5E2-F1
#
_entry.id   AF-A0A7U9X5E2-F1
#
_cell.length_a   1.000
_cell.length_b   1.000
_cell.length_c   1.000
_cell.angle_alpha   90.00
_cell.angle_beta   90.00
_cell.angle_gamma   90.00
#
_symmetry.space_group_name_H-M   'P 1'
#
loop_
_entity.id
_entity.type
_entity.pdbx_description
1 polymer ?
#
loop_
_entity_poly.entity_id
_entity_poly.type
_entity_poly.pdbx_seq_one_letter_code
_entity_poly.pdbx_strand_id
1 'polypeptide(L)'
;MRQRPGRAAVFEELIHAAQYREGRNDGTYKSRLQCEIEAQEKLLRNQKAYQLTQPEIRQTKRALSSYQKELKELLRREGKNNV
;
A
#
# COMPACT_ATOMS: atom_id res chain seq x y z
N MET A 1 -19.55 13.95 9.15
CA MET A 1 -19.15 14.84 8.05
C MET A 1 -18.18 14.06 7.15
N ARG A 2 -18.47 13.87 5.86
CA ARG A 2 -17.63 13.08 4.95
C ARG A 2 -16.38 13.91 4.62
N GLN A 3 -15.22 13.54 5.16
CA GLN A 3 -13.98 14.27 4.89
C GLN A 3 -13.61 14.10 3.42
N ARG A 4 -13.17 15.18 2.76
CA ARG A 4 -12.64 15.10 1.39
C ARG A 4 -11.35 14.28 1.44
N PRO A 5 -11.15 13.32 0.53
CA PRO A 5 -9.93 12.51 0.52
C PRO A 5 -8.72 13.41 0.32
N GLY A 6 -7.64 13.10 1.04
CA GLY A 6 -6.33 13.72 0.81
C GLY A 6 -5.77 13.34 -0.56
N ARG A 7 -4.74 14.05 -1.00
CA ARG A 7 -4.01 13.74 -2.23
C ARG A 7 -3.43 12.33 -2.20
N ALA A 8 -2.89 11.91 -1.05
CA ALA A 8 -2.35 10.56 -0.90
C ALA A 8 -3.40 9.48 -1.22
N ALA A 9 -4.59 9.60 -0.65
CA ALA A 9 -5.69 8.66 -0.88
C ALA A 9 -6.16 8.65 -2.35
N VAL A 10 -6.21 9.82 -2.99
CA VAL A 10 -6.57 9.88 -4.43
C VAL A 10 -5.51 9.17 -5.29
N PHE A 11 -4.22 9.43 -5.06
CA PHE A 11 -3.16 8.79 -5.83
C PHE A 11 -3.04 7.29 -5.54
N GLU A 12 -3.29 6.87 -4.30
CA GLU A 12 -3.36 5.47 -3.90
C GLU A 12 -4.38 4.70 -4.73
N GLU A 13 -5.61 5.19 -4.83
CA GLU A 13 -6.67 4.57 -5.63
C GLU A 13 -6.33 4.54 -7.14
N LEU A 14 -5.66 5.57 -7.65
CA LEU A 14 -5.17 5.57 -9.05
C LEU A 14 -4.09 4.50 -9.27
N ILE A 15 -3.20 4.30 -8.30
CA ILE A 15 -2.20 3.23 -8.35
C ILE A 15 -2.90 1.87 -8.30
N HIS A 16 -3.88 1.68 -7.42
CA HIS A 16 -4.63 0.43 -7.33
C HIS A 16 -5.42 0.13 -8.60
N ALA A 17 -6.03 1.13 -9.23
CA ALA A 17 -6.70 0.97 -10.52
C ALA A 17 -5.72 0.49 -11.61
N ALA A 18 -4.49 1.02 -11.63
CA ALA A 18 -3.44 0.57 -12.53
C ALA A 18 -2.99 -0.87 -12.22
N GLN A 19 -2.78 -1.21 -10.94
CA GLN A 19 -2.42 -2.56 -10.49
C GLN A 19 -3.51 -3.59 -10.86
N TYR A 20 -4.78 -3.23 -10.72
CA TYR A 20 -5.91 -4.07 -11.11
C TYR A 20 -5.91 -4.33 -12.62
N ARG A 21 -5.74 -3.28 -13.43
CA ARG A 21 -5.64 -3.41 -14.89
C ARG A 21 -4.47 -4.32 -15.32
N GLU A 22 -3.38 -4.32 -14.56
CA GLU A 22 -2.20 -5.16 -14.81
C GLU A 22 -2.33 -6.59 -14.23
N GLY A 23 -3.43 -6.93 -13.54
CA GLY A 23 -3.62 -8.24 -12.94
C GLY A 23 -2.71 -8.53 -11.73
N ARG A 24 -2.17 -7.50 -11.08
CA ARG A 24 -1.25 -7.67 -9.93
C ARG A 24 -1.94 -8.13 -8.65
N ASN A 25 -3.23 -7.86 -8.53
CA ASN A 25 -4.05 -8.35 -7.42
C ASN A 25 -4.80 -9.60 -7.90
N ASP A 26 -4.28 -10.77 -7.57
CA ASP A 26 -4.87 -12.08 -7.89
C ASP A 26 -6.02 -12.49 -6.94
N GLY A 27 -6.44 -11.58 -6.05
CA GLY A 27 -7.47 -11.82 -5.05
C GLY A 27 -6.96 -12.48 -3.77
N THR A 28 -5.71 -12.95 -3.74
CA THR A 28 -5.09 -13.46 -2.52
C THR A 28 -4.74 -12.33 -1.57
N TYR A 29 -4.74 -12.64 -0.27
CA TYR A 29 -4.33 -11.68 0.74
C TYR A 29 -2.87 -11.25 0.58
N LYS A 30 -2.00 -12.15 0.10
CA LYS A 30 -0.59 -11.86 -0.19
C LYS A 30 -0.43 -10.84 -1.31
N SER A 31 -1.10 -11.04 -2.44
CA SER A 31 -0.99 -10.10 -3.58
C SER A 31 -1.59 -8.74 -3.24
N ARG A 32 -2.67 -8.72 -2.44
CA ARG A 32 -3.21 -7.47 -1.86
C ARG A 32 -2.12 -6.76 -1.06
N LEU A 33 -1.48 -7.41 -0.08
CA LEU A 33 -0.42 -6.79 0.73
C LEU A 33 0.74 -6.26 -0.12
N GLN A 34 1.13 -6.99 -1.16
CA GLN A 34 2.16 -6.55 -2.10
C GLN A 34 1.73 -5.30 -2.87
N CYS A 35 0.48 -5.23 -3.33
CA CYS A 35 -0.07 -4.06 -4.00
C CYS A 35 -0.11 -2.84 -3.08
N GLU A 36 -0.52 -3.01 -1.83
CA GLU A 36 -0.56 -1.97 -0.80
C GLU A 36 0.85 -1.41 -0.54
N ILE A 37 1.85 -2.28 -0.34
CA ILE A 37 3.26 -1.88 -0.13
C ILE A 37 3.76 -1.09 -1.33
N GLU A 38 3.56 -1.59 -2.56
CA GLU A 38 3.98 -0.89 -3.78
C GLU A 38 3.32 0.49 -3.90
N ALA A 39 2.03 0.61 -3.57
CA ALA A 39 1.33 1.88 -3.59
C ALA A 39 1.93 2.88 -2.61
N GLN A 40 2.17 2.48 -1.35
CA GLN A 40 2.81 3.36 -0.36
C GLN A 40 4.23 3.76 -0.78
N GLU A 41 5.02 2.84 -1.34
CA GLU A 41 6.36 3.14 -1.83
C GLU A 41 6.34 4.15 -3.00
N LYS A 42 5.41 4.00 -3.94
CA LYS A 42 5.22 4.96 -5.04
C LYS A 42 4.79 6.33 -4.53
N LEU A 43 3.90 6.41 -3.55
CA LEU A 43 3.50 7.67 -2.92
C LEU A 43 4.70 8.38 -2.28
N LEU A 44 5.52 7.67 -1.50
CA LEU A 44 6.71 8.25 -0.87
C LEU A 44 7.77 8.70 -1.88
N ARG A 45 7.99 7.90 -2.92
CA ARG A 45 8.93 8.21 -4.01
C ARG A 45 8.52 9.48 -4.76
N ASN A 46 7.22 9.65 -4.99
CA ASN A 46 6.66 10.77 -5.75
C ASN A 46 6.07 11.87 -4.87
N GLN A 47 6.33 11.86 -3.55
CA GLN A 47 5.67 12.76 -2.58
C GLN A 47 5.75 14.25 -2.94
N LYS A 48 6.86 14.67 -3.59
CA LYS A 48 7.05 16.04 -4.08
C LYS A 48 6.18 16.34 -5.30
N ALA A 49 6.18 15.45 -6.29
CA ALA A 49 5.39 15.59 -7.51
C ALA A 49 3.88 15.56 -7.21
N TYR A 50 3.48 14.73 -6.25
CA TYR A 50 2.09 14.59 -5.81
C TYR A 50 1.67 15.66 -4.80
N GLN A 51 2.60 16.52 -4.37
CA GLN A 51 2.38 17.58 -3.39
C GLN A 51 1.74 17.05 -2.09
N LEU A 52 2.22 15.91 -1.61
CA LEU A 52 1.74 15.31 -0.37
C LEU A 52 2.12 16.21 0.82
N THR A 53 1.17 16.38 1.72
CA THR A 53 1.37 17.12 2.96
C THR A 53 2.20 16.30 3.95
N GLN A 54 2.82 16.95 4.94
CA GLN A 54 3.57 16.25 5.99
C GLN A 54 2.70 15.24 6.79
N PRO A 55 1.44 15.54 7.15
CA PRO A 55 0.53 14.55 7.72
C PRO A 55 0.34 13.31 6.83
N GLU A 56 0.11 13.51 5.53
CA GLU A 56 -0.05 12.41 4.57
C GLU A 56 1.23 11.57 4.48
N ILE A 57 2.40 12.20 4.35
CA ILE A 57 3.69 11.49 4.30
C ILE A 57 3.90 10.63 5.57
N ARG A 58 3.56 11.16 6.76
CA ARG A 58 3.64 10.40 8.01
C ARG A 58 2.66 9.22 8.03
N GLN A 59 1.45 9.41 7.51
CA GLN A 59 0.45 8.35 7.41
C GLN A 59 0.89 7.26 6.43
N THR A 60 1.37 7.62 5.24
CA THR A 60 1.91 6.70 4.23
C THR A 60 3.08 5.88 4.79
N LYS A 61 4.00 6.48 5.56
CA LYS A 61 5.08 5.74 6.23
C LYS A 61 4.57 4.73 7.27
N ARG A 62 3.55 5.10 8.04
CA ARG A 62 2.93 4.20 9.02
C ARG A 62 2.22 3.03 8.33
N ALA A 63 1.46 3.31 7.27
CA ALA A 63 0.79 2.30 6.46
C ALA A 63 1.81 1.33 5.85
N LEU A 64 2.87 1.84 5.21
CA LEU A 64 3.95 1.02 4.65
C LEU A 64 4.55 0.08 5.69
N SER A 65 4.91 0.59 6.86
CA SER A 65 5.47 -0.23 7.93
C SER A 65 4.48 -1.30 8.44
N SER A 66 3.19 -0.96 8.50
CA SER A 66 2.13 -1.91 8.88
C SER A 66 2.02 -3.06 7.89
N TYR A 67 1.89 -2.76 6.60
CA TYR A 67 1.76 -3.78 5.55
C TYR A 67 3.02 -4.65 5.43
N GLN A 68 4.22 -4.07 5.57
CA GLN A 68 5.47 -4.82 5.59
C GLN A 68 5.53 -5.80 6.78
N LYS A 69 5.07 -5.39 7.96
CA LYS A 69 4.99 -6.26 9.13
C LYS A 69 4.00 -7.40 8.92
N GLU A 70 2.85 -7.09 8.33
CA GLU A 70 1.79 -8.06 8.04
C GLU A 70 2.23 -9.10 7.02
N LEU A 71 2.86 -8.67 5.92
CA LEU A 71 3.44 -9.58 4.92
C LEU A 71 4.52 -10.48 5.54
N LYS A 72 5.39 -9.92 6.39
CA LYS A 72 6.42 -10.71 7.10
C LYS A 72 5.80 -11.78 7.99
N GLU A 73 4.73 -11.46 8.71
CA GLU A 73 4.04 -12.42 9.57
C GLU A 73 3.30 -13.49 8.75
N LEU A 74 2.69 -13.11 7.62
CA LEU A 74 2.07 -14.06 6.69
C LEU A 74 3.10 -15.09 6.19
N LEU A 75 4.23 -14.62 5.67
CA LEU A 75 5.31 -15.50 5.18
C LEU A 75 5.88 -16.40 6.28
N ARG A 76 5.98 -15.90 7.52
CA ARG A 76 6.41 -16.71 8.67
C ARG A 76 5.42 -17.83 8.99
N ARG A 77 4.11 -17.59 8.85
CA ARG A 77 3.07 -18.61 9.07
C ARG A 77 3.06 -19.64 7.96
N GLU A 78 3.13 -19.21 6.70
CA GLU A 78 3.23 -20.10 5.54
C GLU A 78 4.45 -21.04 5.67
N GLY A 79 5.61 -20.51 6.06
CA GLY A 79 6.81 -21.31 6.28
C GLY A 79 6.74 -22.30 7.45
N LYS A 80 5.91 -22.04 8.45
CA LYS A 80 5.69 -22.95 9.59
C LYS A 80 4.66 -24.04 9.32
N ASN A 81 3.72 -23.80 8.42
CA ASN A 81 2.71 -24.79 8.03
C ASN A 81 3.24 -25.80 7.00
N ASN A 82 4.45 -25.59 6.48
CA ASN A 82 5.13 -26.45 5.50
C ASN A 82 6.23 -27.33 6.12
N VAL A 83 6.28 -27.44 7.46
CA VAL A 83 7.24 -28.24 8.26
C VAL A 83 6.49 -29.19 9.18
#